data_AF-A0A1Y5EGH0-F1
#
_entry.id   AF-A0A1Y5EGH0-F1
#
_cell.length_a   1.000
_cell.length_b   1.000
_cell.length_c   1.000
_cell.angle_alpha   90.00
_cell.angle_beta   90.00
_cell.angle_gamma   90.00
#
_symmetry.space_group_name_H-M   'P 1'
#
loop_
_entity.id
_entity.type
_entity.pdbx_description
1 polymer ?
#
loop_
_entity_poly.entity_id
_entity_poly.type
_entity_poly.pdbx_seq_one_letter_code
_entity_poly.pdbx_strand_id
1 'polypeptide(L)'
;MPRKYKRLLLSLLTGCALASPSLQAFNELQPPAEYKKVSIQLVEMLEGIHYNKTQVDDRISNLAFDAFIDSLDPSKSFFLAQDIKGFEQYRYRFDDAISSGDVSLAYHIYNLYSKRVEDRLNKVLEELPEMIKGFNFEKTETFNADPDQAVWAETEQELIDIWRKRIKNRALTLRLNSQDETSIETSLTRRYTNQLNQIEQTNSIDVYQIFANAITEAFDPHTSYFAPRASETFSINMSLSLEGIGAVLQQEDEYTQVVRLVPAGPADNQGELHPNDKIVAVGQKGKDMIDVVGMRLDDVVDMI
;
A
#
# COMPACT_ATOMS: atom_id res chain seq x y z
N MET A 1 -61.46 1.62 -57.12
CA MET A 1 -60.55 2.73 -57.52
C MET A 1 -60.44 3.72 -56.36
N PRO A 2 -59.30 4.38 -56.10
CA PRO A 2 -57.96 3.87 -55.81
C PRO A 2 -57.51 4.12 -54.34
N ARG A 3 -56.51 3.32 -53.93
CA ARG A 3 -55.48 3.43 -52.87
C ARG A 3 -55.44 4.70 -51.98
N LYS A 4 -55.32 4.48 -50.66
CA LYS A 4 -54.48 5.32 -49.78
C LYS A 4 -53.57 4.43 -48.91
N TYR A 5 -52.28 4.55 -49.19
CA TYR A 5 -51.17 3.96 -48.44
C TYR A 5 -51.00 4.67 -47.10
N LYS A 6 -50.81 3.91 -46.01
CA LYS A 6 -50.08 4.40 -44.82
C LYS A 6 -48.88 3.49 -44.61
N ARG A 7 -47.70 4.08 -44.79
CA ARG A 7 -46.39 3.46 -44.66
C ARG A 7 -46.11 3.22 -43.17
N LEU A 8 -45.77 1.97 -42.81
CA LEU A 8 -45.19 1.61 -41.52
C LEU A 8 -43.71 2.00 -41.56
N LEU A 9 -43.28 2.89 -40.66
CA LEU A 9 -41.88 3.26 -40.44
C LEU A 9 -41.29 2.28 -39.43
N LEU A 10 -40.37 1.43 -39.91
CA LEU A 10 -39.55 0.53 -39.12
C LEU A 10 -38.30 1.31 -38.67
N SER A 11 -38.23 1.72 -37.41
CA SER A 11 -37.04 2.35 -36.83
C SER A 11 -36.05 1.28 -36.39
N LEU A 12 -34.92 1.18 -37.11
CA LEU A 12 -33.71 0.49 -36.67
C LEU A 12 -33.21 1.12 -35.35
N LEU A 13 -33.16 0.33 -34.29
CA LEU A 13 -32.39 0.66 -33.09
C LEU A 13 -30.96 0.17 -33.32
N THR A 14 -30.06 1.09 -33.66
CA THR A 14 -28.62 0.86 -33.71
C THR A 14 -28.12 0.78 -32.27
N GLY A 15 -27.70 -0.41 -31.83
CA GLY A 15 -27.10 -0.61 -30.51
C GLY A 15 -25.74 0.07 -30.45
N CYS A 16 -25.68 1.22 -29.78
CA CYS A 16 -24.44 1.86 -29.37
C CYS A 16 -23.94 1.11 -28.13
N ALA A 17 -22.94 0.25 -28.30
CA ALA A 17 -22.22 -0.32 -27.17
C ALA A 17 -21.41 0.80 -26.52
N LEU A 18 -21.96 1.36 -25.44
CA LEU A 18 -21.20 2.22 -24.54
C LEU A 18 -20.16 1.33 -23.85
N ALA A 19 -18.92 1.44 -24.29
CA ALA A 19 -17.77 1.03 -23.50
C ALA A 19 -17.74 1.94 -22.28
N SER A 20 -18.28 1.46 -21.16
CA SER A 20 -18.06 2.10 -19.86
C SER A 20 -16.56 2.06 -19.59
N PRO A 21 -15.91 3.19 -19.27
CA PRO A 21 -14.60 3.12 -18.65
C PRO A 21 -14.78 2.32 -17.36
N SER A 22 -14.07 1.22 -17.22
CA SER A 22 -13.93 0.55 -15.94
C SER A 22 -13.20 1.53 -15.01
N LEU A 23 -13.97 2.33 -14.26
CA LEU A 23 -13.54 2.71 -12.92
C LEU A 23 -13.14 1.39 -12.26
N GLN A 24 -11.84 1.18 -12.02
CA GLN A 24 -11.41 0.15 -11.10
C GLN A 24 -12.16 0.45 -9.80
N ALA A 25 -13.15 -0.39 -9.50
CA ALA A 25 -13.91 -0.23 -8.28
C ALA A 25 -12.94 -0.52 -7.14
N PHE A 26 -12.72 0.47 -6.27
CA PHE A 26 -12.04 0.29 -5.00
C PHE A 26 -12.50 -1.04 -4.37
N ASN A 27 -11.59 -2.02 -4.30
CA ASN A 27 -11.92 -3.34 -3.82
C ASN A 27 -11.73 -3.33 -2.30
N GLU A 28 -12.85 -3.27 -1.59
CA GLU A 28 -12.84 -3.17 -0.13
C GLU A 28 -12.23 -4.43 0.49
N LEU A 29 -11.08 -4.29 1.16
CA LEU A 29 -10.40 -5.41 1.79
C LEU A 29 -11.22 -5.91 2.98
N GLN A 30 -11.30 -7.23 3.10
CA GLN A 30 -12.01 -7.91 4.19
C GLN A 30 -11.06 -8.86 4.93
N PRO A 31 -11.27 -9.07 6.24
CA PRO A 31 -10.48 -10.04 7.00
C PRO A 31 -10.63 -11.45 6.42
N PRO A 32 -9.53 -12.17 6.16
CA PRO A 32 -9.63 -13.55 5.70
C PRO A 32 -10.25 -14.42 6.81
N ALA A 33 -11.12 -15.36 6.43
CA ALA A 33 -11.91 -16.12 7.40
C ALA A 33 -11.03 -16.94 8.37
N GLU A 34 -9.89 -17.44 7.91
CA GLU A 34 -8.94 -18.20 8.72
C GLU A 34 -8.25 -17.34 9.79
N TYR A 35 -8.18 -16.02 9.62
CA TYR A 35 -7.51 -15.11 10.55
C TYR A 35 -8.28 -14.89 11.84
N LYS A 36 -9.56 -15.28 11.90
CA LYS A 36 -10.30 -15.36 13.17
C LYS A 36 -9.58 -16.26 14.18
N LYS A 37 -9.10 -17.43 13.74
CA LYS A 37 -8.38 -18.37 14.62
C LYS A 37 -6.99 -17.84 14.99
N VAL A 38 -6.33 -17.18 14.03
CA VAL A 38 -5.01 -16.58 14.25
C VAL A 38 -5.08 -15.53 15.35
N SER A 39 -6.10 -14.66 15.35
CA SER A 39 -6.27 -13.65 16.39
C SER A 39 -6.47 -14.24 17.78
N ILE A 40 -7.33 -15.25 17.91
CA ILE A 40 -7.57 -15.92 19.20
C ILE A 40 -6.28 -16.57 19.71
N GLN A 41 -5.54 -17.26 18.84
CA GLN A 41 -4.26 -17.87 19.20
C GLN A 41 -3.19 -16.83 19.58
N LEU A 42 -3.16 -15.69 18.89
CA LEU A 42 -2.25 -14.59 19.21
C LEU A 42 -2.52 -14.06 20.62
N VAL A 43 -3.78 -13.84 21.00
CA VAL A 43 -4.17 -13.46 22.36
C VAL A 43 -3.73 -14.51 23.38
N GLU A 44 -4.04 -15.79 23.14
CA GLU A 44 -3.64 -16.90 24.03
C GLU A 44 -2.11 -16.95 24.24
N MET A 45 -1.32 -16.68 23.20
CA MET A 45 0.13 -16.62 23.29
C MET A 45 0.62 -15.39 24.07
N LEU A 46 0.04 -14.22 23.80
CA LEU A 46 0.40 -12.97 24.48
C LEU A 46 0.09 -13.05 25.98
N GLU A 47 -1.08 -13.55 26.36
CA GLU A 47 -1.44 -13.64 27.79
C GLU A 47 -0.77 -14.83 28.49
N GLY A 48 -0.68 -15.98 27.80
CA GLY A 48 -0.19 -17.22 28.39
C GLY A 48 1.34 -17.32 28.48
N ILE A 49 2.04 -16.89 27.42
CA ILE A 49 3.47 -17.18 27.24
C ILE A 49 4.34 -15.94 27.46
N HIS A 50 3.84 -14.74 27.12
CA HIS A 50 4.63 -13.51 27.20
C HIS A 50 5.17 -13.25 28.61
N TYR A 51 6.35 -12.63 28.67
CA TYR A 51 7.06 -12.36 29.93
C TYR A 51 6.29 -11.39 30.83
N ASN A 52 5.77 -10.29 30.27
CA ASN A 52 5.08 -9.23 31.01
C ASN A 52 3.70 -9.62 31.59
N LYS A 53 3.21 -10.86 31.44
CA LYS A 53 1.94 -11.40 32.01
C LYS A 53 0.76 -10.41 32.03
N THR A 54 0.68 -9.62 30.97
CA THR A 54 -0.30 -8.55 30.80
C THR A 54 -1.51 -9.12 30.06
N GLN A 55 -2.70 -8.60 30.35
CA GLN A 55 -3.92 -8.98 29.63
C GLN A 55 -4.14 -8.07 28.42
N VAL A 56 -4.80 -8.60 27.40
CA VAL A 56 -5.29 -7.81 26.26
C VAL A 56 -6.56 -7.10 26.73
N ASP A 57 -6.42 -5.86 27.17
CA ASP A 57 -7.48 -5.06 27.79
C ASP A 57 -7.60 -3.65 27.15
N ASP A 58 -8.52 -2.82 27.66
CA ASP A 58 -8.73 -1.43 27.25
C ASP A 58 -7.43 -0.59 27.22
N ARG A 59 -6.46 -0.88 28.10
CA ARG A 59 -5.19 -0.15 28.13
C ARG A 59 -4.34 -0.53 26.91
N ILE A 60 -4.23 -1.82 26.61
CA ILE A 60 -3.58 -2.29 25.37
C ILE A 60 -4.32 -1.75 24.15
N SER A 61 -5.65 -1.82 24.15
CA SER A 61 -6.54 -1.34 23.10
C SER A 61 -6.25 0.12 22.74
N ASN A 62 -6.15 0.99 23.76
CA ASN A 62 -5.86 2.40 23.58
C ASN A 62 -4.49 2.65 22.93
N LEU A 63 -3.45 1.94 23.39
CA LEU A 63 -2.09 2.08 22.83
C LEU A 63 -2.01 1.51 21.41
N ALA A 64 -2.66 0.37 21.17
CA ALA A 64 -2.73 -0.28 19.88
C ALA A 64 -3.48 0.59 18.86
N PHE A 65 -4.54 1.30 19.29
CA PHE A 65 -5.24 2.25 18.44
C PHE A 65 -4.31 3.37 17.94
N ASP A 66 -3.56 3.99 18.84
CA ASP A 66 -2.60 5.06 18.49
C ASP A 66 -1.51 4.52 17.55
N ALA A 67 -0.89 3.39 17.91
CA ALA A 67 0.12 2.72 17.08
C ALA A 67 -0.43 2.33 15.69
N PHE A 68 -1.67 1.87 15.62
CA PHE A 68 -2.30 1.52 14.35
C PHE A 68 -2.51 2.75 13.47
N ILE A 69 -3.07 3.84 13.99
CA ILE A 69 -3.24 5.08 13.22
C ILE A 69 -1.89 5.65 12.76
N ASP A 70 -0.89 5.66 13.64
CA ASP A 70 0.47 6.13 13.33
C ASP A 70 1.17 5.23 12.30
N SER A 71 0.91 3.92 12.30
CA SER A 71 1.44 3.01 11.28
C SER A 71 0.84 3.23 9.89
N LEU A 72 -0.42 3.67 9.82
CA LEU A 72 -1.09 3.96 8.56
C LEU A 72 -0.61 5.30 8.00
N ASP A 73 -0.59 6.35 8.82
CA ASP A 73 -0.21 7.68 8.34
C ASP A 73 0.66 8.44 9.36
N PRO A 74 1.95 8.05 9.46
CA PRO A 74 2.89 8.64 10.41
C PRO A 74 3.13 10.13 10.12
N SER A 75 2.96 10.54 8.86
CA SER A 75 3.19 11.92 8.42
C SER A 75 1.95 12.81 8.46
N LYS A 76 0.83 12.27 8.97
CA LYS A 76 -0.47 12.94 9.10
C LYS A 76 -0.93 13.66 7.85
N SER A 77 -0.79 13.01 6.69
CA SER A 77 -0.93 13.61 5.36
C SER A 77 -2.12 13.11 4.55
N PHE A 78 -2.85 12.13 5.03
CA PHE A 78 -3.93 11.48 4.30
C PHE A 78 -5.26 11.59 5.03
N PHE A 79 -5.31 11.24 6.32
CA PHE A 79 -6.52 11.49 7.10
C PHE A 79 -6.77 12.98 7.36
N LEU A 80 -8.03 13.31 7.60
CA LEU A 80 -8.44 14.58 8.21
C LEU A 80 -8.65 14.39 9.72
N ALA A 81 -8.57 15.48 10.48
CA ALA A 81 -8.86 15.46 11.92
C ALA A 81 -10.26 14.90 12.23
N GLN A 82 -11.23 15.14 11.33
CA GLN A 82 -12.57 14.56 11.43
C GLN A 82 -12.59 13.03 11.27
N ASP A 83 -11.74 12.46 10.41
CA ASP A 83 -11.66 11.00 10.22
C ASP A 83 -11.16 10.36 11.51
N ILE A 84 -10.08 10.90 12.09
CA ILE A 84 -9.50 10.43 13.36
C ILE A 84 -10.52 10.54 14.50
N LYS A 85 -11.21 11.68 14.60
CA LYS A 85 -12.29 11.86 15.59
C LYS A 85 -13.42 10.84 15.41
N GLY A 86 -13.72 10.45 14.17
CA GLY A 86 -14.67 9.38 13.87
C GLY A 86 -14.19 8.02 14.37
N PHE A 87 -12.87 7.75 14.31
CA PHE A 87 -12.28 6.50 14.75
C PHE A 87 -12.12 6.37 16.27
N GLU A 88 -12.15 7.48 17.02
CA GLU A 88 -12.09 7.49 18.50
C GLU A 88 -13.13 6.57 19.16
N GLN A 89 -14.26 6.30 18.49
CA GLN A 89 -15.25 5.33 18.97
C GLN A 89 -14.74 3.87 19.07
N TYR A 90 -13.63 3.56 18.40
CA TYR A 90 -13.00 2.23 18.36
C TYR A 90 -11.77 2.12 19.28
N ARG A 91 -11.38 3.20 19.96
CA ARG A 91 -10.15 3.29 20.78
C ARG A 91 -10.01 2.20 21.85
N TYR A 92 -11.13 1.73 22.38
CA TYR A 92 -11.19 0.68 23.41
C TYR A 92 -11.90 -0.58 22.89
N ARG A 93 -11.69 -0.94 21.61
CA ARG A 93 -12.32 -2.12 20.99
C ARG A 93 -11.35 -3.01 20.23
N PHE A 94 -10.07 -2.65 20.15
CA PHE A 94 -9.04 -3.45 19.48
C PHE A 94 -8.79 -4.76 20.21
N ASP A 95 -8.82 -4.74 21.54
CA ASP A 95 -8.78 -5.88 22.44
C ASP A 95 -9.97 -6.83 22.26
N ASP A 96 -11.20 -6.30 22.21
CA ASP A 96 -12.40 -7.07 21.91
C ASP A 96 -12.33 -7.72 20.50
N ALA A 97 -11.86 -6.95 19.52
CA ALA A 97 -11.75 -7.38 18.13
C ALA A 97 -10.74 -8.52 17.95
N ILE A 98 -9.56 -8.41 18.56
CA ILE A 98 -8.56 -9.48 18.48
C ILE A 98 -9.00 -10.71 19.30
N SER A 99 -9.61 -10.51 20.47
CA SER A 99 -10.05 -11.61 21.36
C SER A 99 -11.21 -12.41 20.77
N SER A 100 -12.15 -11.75 20.10
CA SER A 100 -13.25 -12.41 19.38
C SER A 100 -12.84 -12.94 18.00
N GLY A 101 -11.71 -12.43 17.47
CA GLY A 101 -11.23 -12.64 16.11
C GLY A 101 -12.02 -11.90 15.04
N ASP A 102 -12.97 -11.02 15.42
CA ASP A 102 -13.65 -10.11 14.50
C ASP A 102 -12.88 -8.79 14.40
N VAL A 103 -11.92 -8.76 13.48
CA VAL A 103 -11.03 -7.61 13.25
C VAL A 103 -11.58 -6.64 12.21
N SER A 104 -12.88 -6.70 11.89
CA SER A 104 -13.51 -5.88 10.84
C SER A 104 -13.32 -4.37 11.05
N LEU A 105 -13.19 -3.91 12.31
CA LEU A 105 -12.92 -2.51 12.61
C LEU A 105 -11.59 -2.01 12.03
N ALA A 106 -10.55 -2.86 12.03
CA ALA A 106 -9.23 -2.48 11.53
C ALA A 106 -9.26 -2.32 10.01
N TYR A 107 -10.01 -3.21 9.34
CA TYR A 107 -10.25 -3.14 7.90
C TYR A 107 -11.08 -1.93 7.53
N HIS A 108 -12.09 -1.57 8.33
CA HIS A 108 -12.86 -0.35 8.09
C HIS A 108 -11.98 0.92 8.11
N ILE A 109 -11.10 1.05 9.11
CA ILE A 109 -10.15 2.15 9.22
C ILE A 109 -9.17 2.13 8.03
N TYR A 110 -8.58 0.96 7.73
CA TYR A 110 -7.63 0.80 6.63
C TYR A 110 -8.27 1.10 5.27
N ASN A 111 -9.51 0.67 5.03
CA ASN A 111 -10.18 0.93 3.76
C ASN A 111 -10.45 2.42 3.56
N LEU A 112 -10.79 3.16 4.63
CA LEU A 112 -10.87 4.62 4.54
C LEU A 112 -9.50 5.23 4.26
N TYR A 113 -8.45 4.76 4.93
CA TYR A 113 -7.07 5.19 4.66
C TYR A 113 -6.68 4.99 3.20
N SER A 114 -6.80 3.76 2.70
CA SER A 114 -6.47 3.37 1.33
C SER A 114 -7.18 4.26 0.32
N LYS A 115 -8.49 4.49 0.51
CA LYS A 115 -9.27 5.40 -0.33
C LYS A 115 -8.76 6.85 -0.27
N ARG A 116 -8.45 7.37 0.92
CA ARG A 116 -7.88 8.73 1.08
C ARG A 116 -6.53 8.87 0.37
N VAL A 117 -5.70 7.82 0.42
CA VAL A 117 -4.41 7.79 -0.28
C VAL A 117 -4.63 7.77 -1.79
N GLU A 118 -5.47 6.88 -2.30
CA GLU A 118 -5.79 6.75 -3.72
C GLU A 118 -6.35 8.08 -4.28
N ASP A 119 -7.40 8.63 -3.66
CA ASP A 119 -8.03 9.89 -4.07
C ASP A 119 -6.98 11.04 -4.12
N ARG A 120 -6.12 11.11 -3.10
CA ARG A 120 -5.07 12.14 -3.02
C ARG A 120 -4.01 11.96 -4.09
N LEU A 121 -3.47 10.76 -4.25
CA LEU A 121 -2.37 10.49 -5.17
C LEU A 121 -2.83 10.64 -6.62
N ASN A 122 -4.03 10.18 -6.97
CA ASN A 122 -4.61 10.41 -8.29
C ASN A 122 -4.74 11.90 -8.61
N LYS A 123 -5.25 12.69 -7.66
CA LYS A 123 -5.34 14.15 -7.83
C LYS A 123 -3.97 14.82 -7.93
N VAL A 124 -3.01 14.41 -7.10
CA VAL A 124 -1.64 14.91 -7.16
C VAL A 124 -1.03 14.61 -8.52
N LEU A 125 -1.16 13.39 -9.03
CA LEU A 125 -0.64 12.99 -10.34
C LEU A 125 -1.26 13.79 -11.49
N GLU A 126 -2.56 14.08 -11.42
CA GLU A 126 -3.26 14.92 -12.41
C GLU A 126 -2.76 16.38 -12.40
N GLU A 127 -2.58 16.95 -11.20
CA GLU A 127 -2.19 18.37 -11.04
C GLU A 127 -0.68 18.61 -11.13
N LEU A 128 0.15 17.56 -11.00
CA LEU A 128 1.60 17.65 -10.83
C LEU A 128 2.33 18.49 -11.90
N PRO A 129 2.06 18.33 -13.22
CA PRO A 129 2.78 19.08 -14.24
C PRO A 129 2.57 20.60 -14.12
N GLU A 130 1.35 21.01 -13.80
CA GLU A 130 1.02 22.43 -13.63
C GLU A 130 1.50 22.98 -12.28
N MET A 131 1.49 22.15 -11.23
CA MET A 131 2.08 22.52 -9.93
C MET A 131 3.57 22.83 -10.06
N ILE A 132 4.34 21.99 -10.76
CA ILE A 132 5.79 22.15 -10.92
C ILE A 132 6.11 23.45 -11.65
N LYS A 133 5.47 23.71 -12.79
CA LYS A 133 5.61 24.96 -13.55
C LYS A 133 5.23 26.19 -12.72
N GLY A 134 4.23 26.05 -11.86
CA GLY A 134 3.70 27.12 -11.01
C GLY A 134 4.50 27.40 -9.73
N PHE A 135 5.50 26.58 -9.38
CA PHE A 135 6.24 26.77 -8.13
C PHE A 135 7.14 28.01 -8.15
N ASN A 136 6.75 29.03 -7.38
CA ASN A 136 7.61 30.17 -7.08
C ASN A 136 8.54 29.86 -5.90
N PHE A 137 9.83 29.65 -6.18
CA PHE A 137 10.87 29.38 -5.17
C PHE A 137 11.48 30.64 -4.52
N GLU A 138 11.12 31.84 -4.98
CA GLU A 138 11.53 33.12 -4.37
C GLU A 138 10.63 33.50 -3.18
N LYS A 139 9.44 32.88 -3.08
CA LYS A 139 8.52 33.09 -1.97
C LYS A 139 9.04 32.42 -0.69
N THR A 140 9.19 33.21 0.38
CA THR A 140 9.50 32.70 1.73
C THR A 140 8.33 31.90 2.29
N GLU A 141 8.53 30.60 2.46
CA GLU A 141 7.57 29.66 3.05
C GLU A 141 8.33 28.62 3.87
N THR A 142 7.66 28.01 4.85
CA THR A 142 8.21 26.94 5.69
C THR A 142 7.38 25.68 5.54
N PHE A 143 8.05 24.54 5.62
CA PHE A 143 7.45 23.22 5.65
C PHE A 143 8.10 22.43 6.78
N ASN A 144 7.30 21.91 7.70
CA ASN A 144 7.80 21.02 8.73
C ASN A 144 7.89 19.61 8.15
N ALA A 145 9.11 19.07 8.11
CA ALA A 145 9.36 17.71 7.64
C ALA A 145 9.37 16.69 8.78
N ASP A 146 9.28 17.14 10.04
CA ASP A 146 9.27 16.29 11.23
C ASP A 146 7.87 15.67 11.44
N PRO A 147 7.73 14.33 11.30
CA PRO A 147 6.45 13.64 11.51
C PRO A 147 5.91 13.78 12.94
N ASP A 148 6.80 13.87 13.93
CA ASP A 148 6.43 13.93 15.35
C ASP A 148 5.70 15.23 15.69
N GLN A 149 5.98 16.30 14.92
CA GLN A 149 5.34 17.60 15.04
C GLN A 149 4.18 17.79 14.06
N ALA A 150 3.87 16.80 13.23
CA ALA A 150 2.76 16.89 12.30
C ALA A 150 1.43 16.93 13.05
N VAL A 151 0.46 17.65 12.50
CA VAL A 151 -0.92 17.75 13.00
C VAL A 151 -1.86 17.42 11.87
N TRP A 152 -2.95 16.72 12.19
CA TRP A 152 -4.01 16.40 11.24
C TRP A 152 -4.66 17.67 10.70
N ALA A 153 -4.81 17.76 9.38
CA ALA A 153 -5.51 18.87 8.75
C ALA A 153 -6.99 18.87 9.15
N GLU A 154 -7.53 20.04 9.51
CA GLU A 154 -8.94 20.22 9.87
C GLU A 154 -9.84 20.27 8.62
N THR A 155 -9.26 20.68 7.49
CA THR A 155 -10.00 20.87 6.24
C THR A 155 -9.23 20.31 5.04
N GLU A 156 -9.98 19.98 3.99
CA GLU A 156 -9.42 19.52 2.72
C GLU A 156 -8.46 20.57 2.11
N GLN A 157 -8.78 21.87 2.23
CA GLN A 157 -7.93 22.96 1.74
C GLN A 157 -6.60 23.06 2.48
N GLU A 158 -6.60 22.85 3.79
CA GLU A 158 -5.38 22.80 4.58
C GLU A 158 -4.50 21.61 4.17
N LEU A 159 -5.13 20.44 3.97
CA LEU A 159 -4.43 19.24 3.51
C LEU A 159 -3.82 19.44 2.13
N ILE A 160 -4.55 20.06 1.19
CA ILE A 160 -4.04 20.46 -0.13
C ILE A 160 -2.82 21.38 0.00
N ASP A 161 -2.84 22.36 0.90
CA ASP A 161 -1.70 23.26 1.10
C ASP A 161 -0.46 22.55 1.67
N ILE A 162 -0.67 21.61 2.62
CA ILE A 162 0.39 20.76 3.17
C ILE A 162 1.04 19.93 2.05
N TRP A 163 0.23 19.29 1.19
CA TRP A 163 0.72 18.54 0.03
C TRP A 163 1.45 19.42 -0.97
N ARG A 164 0.92 20.61 -1.26
CA ARG A 164 1.56 21.60 -2.14
C ARG A 164 2.94 21.97 -1.61
N LYS A 165 3.08 22.25 -0.32
CA LYS A 165 4.37 22.54 0.32
C LYS A 165 5.31 21.33 0.32
N ARG A 166 4.79 20.12 0.56
CA ARG A 166 5.55 18.86 0.52
C ARG A 166 6.13 18.61 -0.88
N ILE A 167 5.31 18.70 -1.92
CA ILE A 167 5.72 18.52 -3.32
C ILE A 167 6.72 19.62 -3.71
N LYS A 168 6.46 20.89 -3.34
CA LYS A 168 7.38 22.01 -3.58
C LYS A 168 8.74 21.78 -2.90
N ASN A 169 8.76 21.31 -1.65
CA ASN A 169 10.00 20.97 -0.94
C ASN A 169 10.77 19.85 -1.65
N ARG A 170 10.06 18.82 -2.13
CA ARG A 170 10.67 17.73 -2.89
C ARG A 170 11.24 18.22 -4.23
N ALA A 171 10.48 19.03 -4.97
CA ALA A 171 10.93 19.65 -6.20
C ALA A 171 12.15 20.57 -5.97
N LEU A 172 12.16 21.34 -4.86
CA LEU A 172 13.31 22.17 -4.47
C LEU A 172 14.55 21.31 -4.23
N THR A 173 14.41 20.19 -3.51
CA THR A 173 15.52 19.27 -3.24
C THR A 173 16.11 18.71 -4.54
N LEU A 174 15.27 18.31 -5.50
CA LEU A 174 15.71 17.81 -6.79
C LEU A 174 16.39 18.91 -7.64
N ARG A 175 15.84 20.14 -7.61
CA ARG A 175 16.43 21.30 -8.26
C ARG A 175 17.79 21.68 -7.68
N LEU A 176 17.96 21.59 -6.36
CA LEU A 176 19.25 21.81 -5.68
C LEU A 176 20.29 20.75 -6.10
N ASN A 177 19.83 19.54 -6.45
CA ASN A 177 20.66 18.49 -7.05
C ASN A 177 20.89 18.67 -8.57
N SER A 178 20.62 19.86 -9.11
CA SER A 178 20.84 20.23 -10.52
C SER A 178 20.03 19.41 -11.53
N GLN A 179 18.88 18.87 -11.14
CA GLN A 179 17.93 18.27 -12.08
C GLN A 179 17.15 19.36 -12.82
N ASP A 180 16.92 19.15 -14.11
CA ASP A 180 16.04 19.98 -14.92
C ASP A 180 14.56 19.71 -14.62
N GLU A 181 13.69 20.64 -15.00
CA GLU A 181 12.26 20.58 -14.70
C GLU A 181 11.58 19.30 -15.24
N THR A 182 11.98 18.81 -16.41
CA THR A 182 11.40 17.60 -16.99
C THR A 182 11.84 16.34 -16.24
N SER A 183 13.09 16.30 -15.75
CA SER A 183 13.57 15.24 -14.87
C SER A 183 12.90 15.26 -13.50
N ILE A 184 12.63 16.47 -12.95
CA ILE A 184 11.89 16.64 -11.70
C ILE A 184 10.46 16.10 -11.85
N GLU A 185 9.74 16.49 -12.90
CA GLU A 185 8.40 16.00 -13.18
C GLU A 185 8.39 14.47 -13.31
N THR A 186 9.24 13.92 -14.16
CA THR A 186 9.35 12.47 -14.36
C THR A 186 9.62 11.73 -13.05
N SER A 187 10.55 12.25 -12.23
CA SER A 187 10.92 11.63 -10.95
C SER A 187 9.80 11.67 -9.91
N LEU A 188 9.05 12.78 -9.87
CA LEU A 188 7.92 12.94 -8.95
C LEU A 188 6.73 12.10 -9.40
N THR A 189 6.39 12.10 -10.69
CA THR A 189 5.35 11.25 -11.27
C THR A 189 5.62 9.80 -10.92
N ARG A 190 6.82 9.30 -11.24
CA ARG A 190 7.23 7.92 -10.93
C ARG A 190 7.09 7.59 -9.45
N ARG A 191 7.51 8.48 -8.56
CA ARG A 191 7.38 8.28 -7.10
C ARG A 191 5.91 8.12 -6.68
N TYR A 192 5.03 9.02 -7.12
CA TYR A 192 3.63 9.00 -6.69
C TYR A 192 2.84 7.87 -7.36
N THR A 193 3.16 7.52 -8.60
CA THR A 193 2.64 6.31 -9.25
C THR A 193 3.06 5.05 -8.50
N ASN A 194 4.33 4.91 -8.11
CA ASN A 194 4.79 3.75 -7.34
C ASN A 194 4.11 3.67 -5.97
N GLN A 195 3.86 4.82 -5.31
CA GLN A 195 3.13 4.86 -4.05
C GLN A 195 1.66 4.44 -4.23
N LEU A 196 1.03 4.84 -5.34
CA LEU A 196 -0.33 4.43 -5.67
C LEU A 196 -0.40 2.91 -5.95
N ASN A 197 0.49 2.41 -6.79
CA ASN A 197 0.59 0.98 -7.10
C ASN A 197 0.80 0.14 -5.84
N GLN A 198 1.60 0.62 -4.88
CA GLN A 198 1.81 -0.08 -3.62
C GLN A 198 0.51 -0.24 -2.82
N ILE A 199 -0.34 0.79 -2.79
CA ILE A 199 -1.64 0.74 -2.09
C ILE A 199 -2.61 -0.20 -2.79
N GLU A 200 -2.65 -0.17 -4.13
CA GLU A 200 -3.51 -1.04 -4.94
C GLU A 200 -3.12 -2.52 -4.83
N GLN A 201 -1.84 -2.81 -4.60
CA GLN A 201 -1.29 -4.16 -4.43
C GLN A 201 -1.33 -4.67 -2.98
N THR A 202 -1.84 -3.89 -2.04
CA THR A 202 -1.97 -4.32 -0.64
C THR A 202 -3.05 -5.39 -0.50
N ASN A 203 -2.71 -6.50 0.15
CA ASN A 203 -3.61 -7.61 0.38
C ASN A 203 -4.19 -7.57 1.81
N SER A 204 -5.27 -8.30 2.06
CA SER A 204 -5.89 -8.38 3.39
C SER A 204 -4.91 -8.85 4.48
N ILE A 205 -4.01 -9.77 4.15
CA ILE A 205 -3.00 -10.29 5.10
C ILE A 205 -2.08 -9.18 5.61
N ASP A 206 -1.71 -8.22 4.76
CA ASP A 206 -0.85 -7.10 5.15
C ASP A 206 -1.58 -6.19 6.16
N VAL A 207 -2.87 -5.91 5.93
CA VAL A 207 -3.72 -5.14 6.84
C VAL A 207 -3.81 -5.82 8.21
N TYR A 208 -4.00 -7.15 8.21
CA TYR A 208 -3.97 -7.91 9.46
C TYR A 208 -2.62 -7.81 10.16
N GLN A 209 -1.51 -7.92 9.43
CA GLN A 209 -0.19 -7.82 10.03
C GLN A 209 0.04 -6.45 10.67
N ILE A 210 -0.40 -5.36 10.04
CA ILE A 210 -0.34 -4.02 10.62
C ILE A 210 -1.16 -3.96 11.92
N PHE A 211 -2.40 -4.46 11.90
CA PHE A 211 -3.28 -4.50 13.07
C PHE A 211 -2.68 -5.34 14.22
N ALA A 212 -2.22 -6.55 13.92
CA ALA A 212 -1.61 -7.43 14.91
C ALA A 212 -0.34 -6.82 15.50
N ASN A 213 0.49 -6.17 14.67
CA ASN A 213 1.71 -5.51 15.14
C ASN A 213 1.43 -4.30 16.03
N ALA A 214 0.39 -3.51 15.74
CA ALA A 214 -0.02 -2.42 16.61
C ALA A 214 -0.38 -2.92 18.03
N ILE A 215 -1.00 -4.10 18.13
CA ILE A 215 -1.30 -4.74 19.42
C ILE A 215 -0.03 -5.30 20.07
N THR A 216 0.82 -6.01 19.33
CA THR A 216 2.04 -6.60 19.91
C THR A 216 3.04 -5.54 20.37
N GLU A 217 3.15 -4.42 19.66
CA GLU A 217 4.00 -3.28 20.04
C GLU A 217 3.48 -2.59 21.31
N ALA A 218 2.16 -2.52 21.49
CA ALA A 218 1.55 -2.03 22.73
C ALA A 218 1.84 -2.93 23.95
N PHE A 219 2.19 -4.20 23.73
CA PHE A 219 2.65 -5.11 24.78
C PHE A 219 4.13 -4.88 25.14
N ASP A 220 4.99 -4.83 24.12
CA ASP A 220 6.44 -4.64 24.26
C ASP A 220 7.04 -4.25 22.90
N PRO A 221 7.98 -3.29 22.82
CA PRO A 221 8.68 -2.91 21.58
C PRO A 221 9.42 -4.06 20.86
N HIS A 222 9.63 -5.20 21.50
CA HIS A 222 10.30 -6.37 20.90
C HIS A 222 9.37 -7.52 20.55
N THR A 223 8.05 -7.33 20.66
CA THR A 223 7.07 -8.34 20.27
C THR A 223 6.47 -7.95 18.93
N SER A 224 6.54 -8.87 17.96
CA SER A 224 6.03 -8.66 16.61
C SER A 224 5.31 -9.90 16.10
N TYR A 225 4.27 -9.66 15.32
CA TYR A 225 3.59 -10.65 14.51
C TYR A 225 4.15 -10.65 13.08
N PHE A 226 4.44 -11.85 12.58
CA PHE A 226 4.86 -12.06 11.20
C PHE A 226 3.79 -12.87 10.46
N ALA A 227 3.24 -12.31 9.38
CA ALA A 227 2.47 -13.09 8.41
C ALA A 227 3.36 -14.18 7.77
N PRO A 228 2.77 -15.22 7.14
CA PRO A 228 3.53 -16.36 6.63
C PRO A 228 4.77 -15.99 5.80
N ARG A 229 4.63 -15.05 4.85
CA ARG A 229 5.75 -14.57 4.01
C ARG A 229 6.83 -13.82 4.81
N ALA A 230 6.41 -12.97 5.75
CA ALA A 230 7.34 -12.25 6.61
C ALA A 230 8.11 -13.21 7.53
N SER A 231 7.45 -14.28 8.00
CA SER A 231 8.05 -15.34 8.80
C SER A 231 9.07 -16.16 8.00
N GLU A 232 8.76 -16.47 6.74
CA GLU A 232 9.68 -17.16 5.83
C GLU A 232 10.93 -16.30 5.57
N THR A 233 10.73 -15.01 5.24
CA THR A 233 11.83 -14.05 5.04
C THR A 233 12.72 -13.94 6.29
N PHE A 234 12.11 -13.88 7.48
CA PHE A 234 12.85 -13.88 8.74
C PHE A 234 13.66 -15.18 8.93
N SER A 235 13.06 -16.33 8.62
CA SER A 235 13.70 -17.65 8.73
C SER A 235 14.88 -17.80 7.76
N ILE A 236 14.76 -17.28 6.55
CA ILE A 236 15.85 -17.21 5.55
C ILE A 236 17.00 -16.37 6.10
N ASN A 237 16.70 -15.18 6.62
CA ASN A 237 17.71 -14.29 7.19
C ASN A 237 18.42 -14.91 8.40
N MET A 238 17.72 -15.71 9.20
CA MET A 238 18.30 -16.36 10.37
C MET A 238 19.11 -17.62 10.01
N SER A 239 18.62 -18.42 9.07
CA SER A 239 19.31 -19.65 8.63
C SER A 239 20.44 -19.39 7.64
N LEU A 240 20.49 -18.20 7.04
CA LEU A 240 21.37 -17.84 5.91
C LEU A 240 21.26 -18.82 4.74
N SER A 241 20.10 -19.47 4.63
CA SER A 241 19.79 -20.46 3.61
C SER A 241 18.50 -20.08 2.93
N LEU A 242 18.51 -20.10 1.60
CA LEU A 242 17.37 -19.85 0.75
C LEU A 242 17.28 -20.99 -0.26
N GLU A 243 16.09 -21.55 -0.42
CA GLU A 243 15.77 -22.39 -1.57
C GLU A 243 15.22 -21.49 -2.67
N GLY A 244 15.89 -21.45 -3.83
CA GLY A 244 15.51 -20.60 -4.94
C GLY A 244 16.62 -20.48 -5.98
N ILE A 245 16.46 -19.56 -6.94
CA ILE A 245 17.43 -19.38 -8.04
C ILE A 245 18.75 -18.72 -7.61
N GLY A 246 18.83 -18.19 -6.38
CA GLY A 246 20.01 -17.50 -5.88
C GLY A 246 20.21 -16.11 -6.51
N ALA A 247 19.14 -15.34 -6.67
CA ALA A 247 19.17 -13.97 -7.17
C ALA A 247 18.52 -13.03 -6.15
N VAL A 248 19.08 -11.83 -6.01
CA VAL A 248 18.44 -10.74 -5.26
C VAL A 248 17.66 -9.90 -6.23
N LEU A 249 16.35 -9.89 -6.04
CA LEU A 249 15.40 -9.18 -6.89
C LEU A 249 14.98 -7.87 -6.25
N GLN A 250 14.70 -6.88 -7.08
CA GLN A 250 14.15 -5.60 -6.65
C GLN A 250 13.13 -5.15 -7.69
N GLN A 251 12.04 -4.55 -7.23
CA GLN A 251 11.10 -3.91 -8.12
C GLN A 251 11.65 -2.57 -8.59
N GLU A 252 11.78 -2.41 -9.91
CA GLU A 252 12.10 -1.14 -10.56
C GLU A 252 10.95 -0.80 -11.52
N ASP A 253 10.16 0.20 -11.13
CA ASP A 253 8.90 0.57 -11.78
C ASP A 253 7.91 -0.61 -11.83
N GLU A 254 7.50 -1.04 -13.01
CA GLU A 254 6.62 -2.19 -13.20
C GLU A 254 7.39 -3.51 -13.40
N TYR A 255 8.72 -3.47 -13.41
CA TYR A 255 9.54 -4.65 -13.70
C TYR A 255 10.22 -5.18 -12.45
N THR A 256 10.36 -6.52 -12.39
CA THR A 256 11.23 -7.16 -11.41
C THR A 256 12.64 -7.24 -11.99
N GLN A 257 13.59 -6.54 -11.39
CA GLN A 257 14.98 -6.47 -11.82
C GLN A 257 15.89 -7.35 -10.94
N VAL A 258 16.85 -8.02 -11.58
CA VAL A 258 17.93 -8.73 -10.89
C VAL A 258 19.00 -7.73 -10.45
N VAL A 259 19.12 -7.46 -9.15
CA VAL A 259 20.13 -6.55 -8.61
C VAL A 259 21.50 -7.21 -8.61
N ARG A 260 21.56 -8.44 -8.10
CA ARG A 260 22.79 -9.24 -8.01
C ARG A 260 22.49 -10.72 -7.93
N LEU A 261 23.44 -11.52 -8.37
CA LEU A 261 23.42 -12.97 -8.21
C LEU A 261 24.23 -13.38 -6.98
N VAL A 262 23.80 -14.45 -6.33
CA VAL A 262 24.55 -15.09 -5.25
C VAL A 262 25.65 -15.93 -5.87
N PRO A 263 26.94 -15.70 -5.53
CA PRO A 263 28.04 -16.46 -6.10
C PRO A 263 27.87 -17.96 -5.87
N ALA A 264 28.15 -18.76 -6.91
CA ALA A 264 27.96 -20.21 -6.92
C ALA A 264 26.50 -20.68 -6.73
N GLY A 265 25.52 -19.76 -6.79
CA GLY A 265 24.10 -20.08 -6.83
C GLY A 265 23.66 -20.63 -8.20
N PRO A 266 22.43 -21.20 -8.31
CA PRO A 266 21.93 -21.76 -9.55
C PRO A 266 21.97 -20.79 -10.75
N ALA A 267 21.52 -19.54 -10.55
CA ALA A 267 21.50 -18.51 -11.60
C ALA A 267 22.92 -18.11 -12.07
N ASP A 268 23.88 -18.03 -11.14
CA ASP A 268 25.28 -17.71 -11.44
C ASP A 268 25.96 -18.86 -12.21
N ASN A 269 25.70 -20.11 -11.80
CA ASN A 269 26.26 -21.30 -12.47
C ASN A 269 25.69 -21.51 -13.89
N GLN A 270 24.44 -21.11 -14.13
CA GLN A 270 23.82 -21.20 -15.46
C GLN A 270 24.35 -20.12 -16.40
N GLY A 271 24.66 -18.92 -15.88
CA GLY A 271 25.30 -17.83 -16.63
C GLY A 271 24.40 -17.13 -17.67
N GLU A 272 23.11 -17.43 -17.72
CA GLU A 272 22.16 -16.76 -18.63
C GLU A 272 21.60 -15.47 -18.04
N LEU A 273 21.41 -15.43 -16.71
CA LEU A 273 20.96 -14.24 -16.00
C LEU A 273 22.14 -13.35 -15.63
N HIS A 274 21.95 -12.04 -15.76
CA HIS A 274 22.95 -11.04 -15.43
C HIS A 274 22.35 -9.94 -14.54
N PRO A 275 23.19 -9.21 -13.77
CA PRO A 275 22.75 -8.03 -13.07
C PRO A 275 22.13 -6.99 -14.02
N ASN A 276 21.03 -6.38 -13.59
CA ASN A 276 20.15 -5.45 -14.32
C ASN A 276 19.20 -6.09 -15.35
N ASP A 277 19.17 -7.42 -15.49
CA ASP A 277 18.15 -8.08 -16.30
C ASP A 277 16.76 -7.89 -15.68
N LYS A 278 15.75 -7.80 -16.56
CA LYS A 278 14.34 -7.64 -16.18
C LYS A 278 13.59 -8.94 -16.42
N ILE A 279 12.95 -9.44 -15.37
CA ILE A 279 12.08 -10.61 -15.41
C ILE A 279 10.70 -10.14 -15.90
N VAL A 280 10.30 -10.60 -17.08
CA VAL A 280 9.00 -10.27 -17.70
C VAL A 280 7.98 -11.39 -17.57
N ALA A 281 8.42 -12.64 -17.41
CA ALA A 281 7.53 -13.77 -17.24
C ALA A 281 8.18 -14.88 -16.41
N VAL A 282 7.35 -15.63 -15.69
CA VAL A 282 7.76 -16.80 -14.90
C VAL A 282 6.91 -18.01 -15.31
N GLY A 283 7.55 -19.16 -15.52
CA GLY A 283 6.88 -20.39 -15.97
C GLY A 283 7.22 -21.57 -15.08
N GLN A 284 6.20 -22.18 -14.46
CA GLN A 284 6.36 -23.44 -13.73
C GLN A 284 6.38 -24.63 -14.69
N LYS A 285 7.06 -25.72 -14.31
CA LYS A 285 7.18 -26.93 -15.14
C LYS A 285 5.81 -27.44 -15.60
N GLY A 286 5.58 -27.43 -16.92
CA GLY A 286 4.35 -27.93 -17.54
C GLY A 286 3.14 -26.99 -17.47
N LYS A 287 3.34 -25.72 -17.08
CA LYS A 287 2.34 -24.65 -17.17
C LYS A 287 2.81 -23.60 -18.18
N ASP A 288 1.86 -22.79 -18.67
CA ASP A 288 2.17 -21.65 -19.52
C ASP A 288 2.97 -20.58 -18.75
N MET A 289 3.75 -19.79 -19.49
CA MET A 289 4.43 -18.62 -18.91
C MET A 289 3.40 -17.58 -18.48
N ILE A 290 3.53 -17.09 -17.25
CA ILE A 290 2.70 -16.04 -16.69
C ILE A 290 3.49 -14.74 -16.76
N ASP A 291 2.89 -13.71 -17.34
CA ASP A 291 3.43 -12.35 -17.35
C ASP A 291 3.44 -11.80 -15.92
N VAL A 292 4.60 -11.32 -15.48
CA VAL A 292 4.81 -10.78 -14.12
C VAL A 292 5.02 -9.27 -14.10
N VAL A 293 4.88 -8.60 -15.24
CA VAL A 293 4.98 -7.13 -15.31
C VAL A 293 3.83 -6.50 -14.52
N GLY A 294 4.17 -5.58 -13.61
CA GLY A 294 3.23 -4.92 -12.72
C GLY A 294 2.75 -5.77 -11.54
N MET A 295 3.22 -7.02 -11.41
CA MET A 295 2.95 -7.82 -10.20
C MET A 295 3.79 -7.33 -9.03
N ARG A 296 3.26 -7.54 -7.81
CA ARG A 296 3.99 -7.26 -6.57
C ARG A 296 5.22 -8.16 -6.49
N LEU A 297 6.36 -7.59 -6.09
CA LEU A 297 7.63 -8.32 -5.98
C LEU A 297 7.51 -9.65 -5.23
N ASP A 298 6.80 -9.66 -4.10
CA ASP A 298 6.61 -10.86 -3.27
C ASP A 298 5.85 -11.97 -4.03
N ASP A 299 4.88 -11.62 -4.87
CA ASP A 299 4.13 -12.60 -5.66
C ASP A 299 5.00 -13.18 -6.78
N VAL A 300 5.89 -12.37 -7.36
CA VAL A 300 6.87 -12.85 -8.35
C VAL A 300 7.89 -13.79 -7.70
N VAL A 301 8.36 -13.48 -6.50
CA VAL A 301 9.29 -14.33 -5.74
C VAL A 301 8.67 -15.69 -5.43
N ASP A 302 7.40 -15.73 -5.00
CA ASP A 302 6.68 -16.99 -4.71
C ASP A 302 6.52 -17.91 -5.95
N MET A 303 6.64 -17.35 -7.15
CA MET A 303 6.53 -18.10 -8.40
C MET A 303 7.86 -18.70 -8.89
N ILE A 304 9.00 -18.27 -8.32
CA ILE A 304 10.37 -18.61 -8.72
C ILE A 304 10.93 -19.73 -7.85
#